data_AF-A0A0Q9EPE2-F1
#
_entry.id   AF-A0A0Q9EPE2-F1
#
_cell.length_a   1.000
_cell.length_b   1.000
_cell.length_c   1.000
_cell.angle_alpha   90.00
_cell.angle_beta   90.00
_cell.angle_gamma   90.00
#
_symmetry.space_group_name_H-M   'P 1'
#
loop_
_entity.id
_entity.type
_entity.pdbx_description
1 polymer ?
#
loop_
_entity_poly.entity_id
_entity_poly.type
_entity_poly.pdbx_seq_one_letter_code
_entity_poly.pdbx_strand_id
1 'polypeptide(L)'
;MHAEIESWNNGWHGISLGLTVAEIDRLIALLTKLKSGPDQHFHMSSDYSGSGGIGDIEVYVASAEELSNLQLSGLAIAPGSEFPPAGP
;
A
#
# COMPACT_ATOMS: atom_id res chain seq x y z
N MET A 1 -10.22 -7.33 -2.59
CA MET A 1 -9.25 -6.26 -2.85
C MET A 1 -9.51 -5.73 -4.24
N HIS A 2 -9.46 -4.41 -4.40
CA HIS A 2 -9.64 -3.71 -5.66
C HIS A 2 -8.46 -2.78 -5.89
N ALA A 3 -7.93 -2.71 -7.10
CA ALA A 3 -6.75 -1.92 -7.42
C ALA A 3 -7.00 -1.08 -8.67
N GLU A 4 -6.68 0.21 -8.59
CA GLU A 4 -6.81 1.15 -9.71
C GLU A 4 -5.49 1.87 -9.95
N ILE A 5 -5.16 2.07 -11.22
CA ILE A 5 -4.05 2.93 -11.66
C ILE A 5 -4.61 4.14 -12.38
N GLU A 6 -4.16 5.33 -12.00
CA GLU A 6 -4.55 6.59 -12.61
C GLU A 6 -3.32 7.26 -13.25
N SER A 7 -3.41 7.62 -14.53
CA SER A 7 -2.41 8.48 -15.16
C SER A 7 -2.78 9.94 -14.95
N TRP A 8 -1.88 10.72 -14.35
CA TRP A 8 -2.06 12.17 -14.20
C TRP A 8 -1.55 12.99 -15.41
N ASN A 9 -1.16 12.31 -16.49
CA ASN A 9 -0.67 12.91 -17.75
C ASN A 9 0.52 13.88 -17.60
N ASN A 10 1.30 13.73 -16.53
CA ASN A 10 2.49 14.52 -16.23
C ASN A 10 3.72 13.63 -15.93
N GLY A 11 3.65 12.36 -16.30
CA GLY A 11 4.68 11.35 -16.01
C GLY A 11 4.50 10.62 -14.68
N TRP A 12 3.63 11.09 -13.78
CA TRP A 12 3.30 10.41 -12.53
C TRP A 12 2.02 9.59 -12.65
N HIS A 13 1.96 8.50 -11.90
CA HIS A 13 0.81 7.62 -11.83
C HIS A 13 0.41 7.45 -10.36
N GLY A 14 -0.90 7.47 -10.10
CA GLY A 14 -1.48 7.12 -8.81
C GLY A 14 -1.84 5.63 -8.78
N ILE A 15 -1.71 5.03 -7.60
CA ILE A 15 -2.23 3.68 -7.32
C ILE A 15 -3.17 3.79 -6.13
N SER A 16 -4.39 3.29 -6.29
CA SER A 16 -5.40 3.22 -5.23
C SER A 16 -5.74 1.77 -4.93
N LEU A 17 -5.74 1.41 -3.64
CA LEU A 17 -6.12 0.08 -3.16
C LEU A 17 -7.36 0.16 -2.28
N GLY A 18 -8.44 -0.50 -2.72
CA GLY A 18 -9.63 -0.76 -1.93
C GLY A 18 -9.50 -2.11 -1.21
N LEU A 19 -9.55 -2.08 0.13
CA LEU A 19 -9.40 -3.28 0.97
C LEU A 19 -10.65 -3.51 1.82
N THR A 20 -11.04 -4.78 1.95
CA THR A 20 -11.99 -5.20 2.98
C THR A 20 -11.33 -5.23 4.36
N VAL A 21 -12.11 -5.21 5.44
CA VAL A 21 -11.58 -5.28 6.82
C VAL A 21 -10.70 -6.53 7.02
N ALA A 22 -11.14 -7.69 6.53
CA ALA A 22 -10.36 -8.93 6.63
C ALA A 22 -9.03 -8.86 5.86
N GLU A 23 -8.99 -8.13 4.74
CA GLU A 23 -7.75 -7.91 3.98
C GLU A 23 -6.82 -6.94 4.71
N ILE A 24 -7.36 -5.93 5.42
CA ILE A 24 -6.59 -5.04 6.29
C ILE A 24 -5.93 -5.87 7.41
N ASP A 25 -6.69 -6.73 8.10
CA ASP A 25 -6.14 -7.60 9.16
C ASP A 25 -5.03 -8.50 8.62
N ARG A 26 -5.21 -9.05 7.41
CA ARG A 26 -4.19 -9.84 6.74
C ARG A 26 -2.95 -9.03 6.42
N LEU A 27 -3.11 -7.80 5.93
CA LEU A 27 -2.00 -6.90 5.61
C LEU A 27 -1.22 -6.51 6.87
N ILE A 28 -1.90 -6.19 7.98
CA ILE A 28 -1.27 -5.92 9.28
C ILE A 28 -0.42 -7.12 9.73
N ALA A 29 -0.94 -8.33 9.59
CA ALA A 29 -0.20 -9.54 9.95
C ALA A 29 1.05 -9.76 9.07
N LEU A 30 0.96 -9.49 7.77
CA LEU A 30 2.10 -9.58 6.84
C LEU A 30 3.16 -8.52 7.12
N LEU A 31 2.75 -7.26 7.35
CA LEU A 31 3.66 -6.17 7.73
C LEU A 31 4.37 -6.46 9.06
N THR A 32 3.65 -7.00 10.04
CA THR A 32 4.23 -7.42 11.32
C THR A 32 5.29 -8.50 11.11
N LYS A 33 5.05 -9.46 10.21
CA LYS A 33 6.03 -10.50 9.87
C LYS A 33 7.26 -9.93 9.18
N LEU A 34 7.10 -9.02 8.20
CA LEU A 34 8.23 -8.35 7.56
C LEU A 34 9.13 -7.62 8.56
N LYS A 35 8.53 -6.96 9.55
CA LYS A 35 9.29 -6.31 10.63
C LYS A 35 10.17 -7.30 11.42
N SER A 36 9.72 -8.55 11.58
CA SER A 36 10.47 -9.60 12.29
C SER A 36 11.44 -10.39 11.41
N GLY A 37 11.27 -10.35 10.09
CA GLY A 37 12.09 -11.04 9.08
C GLY A 37 12.31 -10.11 7.89
N PRO A 38 13.26 -9.14 8.00
CA PRO A 38 13.42 -8.07 7.02
C PRO A 38 13.99 -8.53 5.66
N ASP A 39 14.45 -9.78 5.58
CA ASP A 39 14.88 -10.46 4.35
C ASP A 39 13.71 -10.99 3.51
N GLN A 40 12.48 -10.94 4.04
CA GLN A 40 11.27 -11.40 3.36
C GLN A 40 10.59 -10.26 2.58
N HIS A 41 9.65 -10.66 1.71
CA HIS A 41 8.72 -9.77 1.01
C HIS A 41 7.37 -10.48 0.86
N PHE A 42 6.33 -9.74 0.51
CA PHE A 42 5.06 -10.32 0.08
C PHE A 42 4.48 -9.56 -1.10
N HIS A 43 3.55 -10.22 -1.79
CA HIS A 43 2.92 -9.71 -3.00
C HIS A 43 1.41 -9.57 -2.84
N MET A 44 0.86 -8.57 -3.52
CA MET A 44 -0.55 -8.46 -3.85
C MET A 44 -0.67 -8.49 -5.38
N SER A 45 -1.13 -9.61 -5.92
CA SER A 45 -1.13 -9.87 -7.36
C SER A 45 -2.55 -10.01 -7.91
N SER A 46 -2.75 -9.63 -9.17
CA SER A 46 -3.99 -9.95 -9.89
C SER A 46 -3.95 -11.36 -10.46
N ASP A 47 -5.02 -11.78 -11.11
CA ASP A 47 -5.05 -13.03 -11.89
C ASP A 47 -4.45 -12.87 -13.30
N TYR A 48 -3.91 -11.68 -13.62
CA TYR A 48 -3.32 -11.30 -14.90
C TYR A 48 -4.25 -11.50 -16.11
N SER A 49 -5.56 -11.43 -15.90
CA SER A 49 -6.56 -11.58 -16.96
C SER A 49 -7.09 -10.23 -17.47
N GLY A 50 -7.76 -10.24 -18.62
CA GLY A 50 -8.45 -9.07 -19.17
C GLY A 50 -7.55 -8.09 -19.92
N SER A 51 -7.92 -6.80 -19.89
CA SER A 51 -7.30 -5.73 -20.70
C SER A 51 -5.99 -5.17 -20.13
N GLY A 52 -5.45 -5.76 -19.07
CA GLY A 52 -4.27 -5.26 -18.35
C GLY A 52 -4.63 -4.26 -17.24
N GLY A 53 -3.63 -3.95 -16.39
CA GLY A 53 -3.78 -3.14 -15.19
C GLY A 53 -2.62 -3.39 -14.22
N ILE A 54 -2.90 -3.34 -12.91
CA ILE A 54 -1.92 -3.69 -11.87
C ILE A 54 -1.73 -5.21 -11.86
N GLY A 55 -0.52 -5.66 -12.20
CA GLY A 55 -0.16 -7.08 -12.16
C GLY A 55 0.27 -7.53 -10.77
N ASP A 56 1.13 -6.75 -10.13
CA ASP A 56 1.73 -7.08 -8.84
C ASP A 56 2.11 -5.82 -8.05
N ILE A 57 1.93 -5.87 -6.74
CA ILE A 57 2.49 -4.91 -5.79
C ILE A 57 3.29 -5.69 -4.76
N GLU A 58 4.60 -5.48 -4.77
CA GLU A 58 5.53 -6.05 -3.81
C GLU A 58 5.71 -5.09 -2.62
N VAL A 59 5.76 -5.66 -1.41
CA VAL A 59 6.10 -4.94 -0.19
C VAL A 59 7.25 -5.67 0.50
N TYR A 60 8.32 -4.92 0.79
CA TYR A 60 9.55 -5.41 1.39
C TYR A 60 10.16 -4.36 2.32
N VAL A 61 11.18 -4.75 3.09
CA VAL A 61 11.96 -3.80 3.91
C VAL A 61 13.11 -3.26 3.06
N ALA A 62 13.06 -1.96 2.75
CA ALA A 62 14.11 -1.27 2.00
C ALA A 62 15.46 -1.29 2.74
N SER A 63 16.57 -1.30 1.98
CA SER A 63 17.91 -1.21 2.57
C SER A 63 18.17 0.18 3.14
N ALA A 64 19.03 0.28 4.15
CA ALA A 64 19.36 1.56 4.78
C ALA A 64 20.07 2.54 3.81
N GLU A 65 20.72 2.02 2.76
CA GLU A 65 21.41 2.83 1.75
C GLU A 65 20.50 3.31 0.61
N GLU A 66 19.25 2.81 0.53
CA GLU A 66 18.31 3.18 -0.54
C GLU A 66 17.64 4.53 -0.26
N LEU A 67 17.63 5.42 -1.26
CA LEU A 67 16.93 6.70 -1.16
C LEU A 67 15.42 6.49 -1.30
N SER A 68 14.65 7.02 -0.36
CA SER A 68 13.20 7.00 -0.44
C SER A 68 12.70 7.92 -1.56
N ASN A 69 11.81 7.40 -2.41
CA ASN A 69 11.13 8.15 -3.47
C ASN A 69 9.64 8.43 -3.16
N LEU A 70 9.15 7.96 -2.02
CA LEU A 70 7.79 8.17 -1.51
C LEU A 70 7.84 8.65 -0.05
N GLN A 71 6.77 9.33 0.38
CA GLN A 71 6.61 9.81 1.75
C GLN A 71 5.33 9.19 2.35
N LEU A 72 5.42 8.73 3.61
CA LEU A 72 4.26 8.27 4.36
C LEU A 72 3.60 9.47 5.05
N SER A 73 2.36 9.77 4.67
CA SER A 73 1.53 10.78 5.31
C SER A 73 0.50 10.14 6.25
N GLY A 74 -0.13 10.97 7.08
CA GLY A 74 -1.24 10.54 7.93
C GLY A 74 -2.55 10.35 7.16
N LEU A 75 -3.63 10.09 7.91
CA LEU A 75 -4.97 9.97 7.34
C LEU A 75 -5.37 11.25 6.58
N ALA A 76 -5.96 11.08 5.40
CA ALA A 76 -6.59 12.17 4.66
C ALA A 76 -7.88 12.61 5.38
N ILE A 77 -7.76 13.63 6.22
CA ILE A 77 -8.86 14.15 7.03
C ILE A 77 -9.38 15.43 6.39
N ALA A 78 -10.69 15.54 6.21
CA ALA A 78 -11.31 16.75 5.67
C ALA A 78 -11.10 17.94 6.63
N PRO A 79 -10.92 19.17 6.10
CA PRO A 79 -10.75 20.36 6.94
C PRO A 79 -11.87 20.47 7.99
N GLY A 80 -11.48 20.65 9.26
CA GLY A 80 -12.42 20.78 10.38
C GLY A 80 -12.94 19.47 10.99
N SER A 81 -12.50 18.31 10.51
CA SER A 81 -12.81 17.03 11.17
C SER A 81 -11.87 16.76 12.33
N GLU A 82 -12.39 16.25 13.44
CA GLU A 82 -11.58 15.81 14.57
C GLU A 82 -10.79 14.54 14.22
N PHE A 83 -9.53 14.47 14.65
CA PHE A 83 -8.75 13.23 14.58
C PHE A 83 -9.45 12.18 15.45
N PRO A 84 -9.82 11.00 14.91
CA PRO A 84 -10.16 9.89 15.79
C PRO A 84 -8.92 9.58 16.62
N PRO A 85 -9.07 9.36 17.95
CA PRO A 85 -7.93 8.99 18.78
C PRO A 85 -7.28 7.75 18.17
N ALA A 86 -5.94 7.74 18.12
CA ALA A 86 -5.21 6.52 17.83
C ALA A 86 -5.74 5.44 18.79
N GLY A 87 -6.29 4.36 18.22
CA GLY A 87 -6.78 3.24 19.02
C GLY A 87 -5.71 2.70 19.96
N PRO A 88 -6.11 1.99 21.02
CA PRO A 88 -5.20 1.51 22.07
C PRO A 88 -4.07 0.61 21.54
#